data_AF-A0A7H4P9M9-F1
#
_entry.id   AF-A0A7H4P9M9-F1
#
_cell.length_a   1.000
_cell.length_b   1.000
_cell.length_c   1.000
_cell.angle_alpha   90.00
_cell.angle_beta   90.00
_cell.angle_gamma   90.00
#
_symmetry.space_group_name_H-M   'P 1'
#
loop_
_entity.id
_entity.type
_entity.pdbx_description
1 polymer ?
#
loop_
_entity_poly.entity_id
_entity_poly.type
_entity_poly.pdbx_seq_one_letter_code
_entity_poly.pdbx_strand_id
1 'polypeptide(L)'
;MLQAGYQVVDFSMQHAENKPSPWESFFVHNVDYHQNHGLTGKLKAGIDFIYNAEACSKLNTLLLAQRPDIVHFHNIYHQLTPALIGVAKRFGCKTVLTAHDYKIVCPSYTMLRDGHVCDDCLTGSVSNAFRHRCQQGDTFKSLLLSLEAYWQKFAQNYAMLDCIIAPSEFMRQTLLRKLPRSRIETIVNGIDASATIPGDTAGDYFLYIGRLSREKGVATLALAQQKMQQPMPLKIVGDGPLATTCAPALAVRNFSAICATEKRSTR
;
A
#
# COMPACT_ATOMS: atom_id res chain seq x y z
N MET A 1 3.65 -9.58 19.66
CA MET A 1 5.09 -9.88 19.58
C MET A 1 5.84 -9.48 20.84
N LEU A 2 5.87 -8.19 21.19
CA LEU A 2 6.54 -7.72 22.42
C LEU A 2 6.01 -8.41 23.70
N GLN A 3 4.68 -8.50 23.86
CA GLN A 3 4.05 -9.22 24.98
C GLN A 3 4.40 -10.71 25.03
N ALA A 4 4.76 -11.30 23.89
CA ALA A 4 5.17 -12.71 23.80
C ALA A 4 6.70 -12.88 23.96
N GLY A 5 7.42 -11.83 24.34
CA GLY A 5 8.86 -11.88 24.61
C GLY A 5 9.77 -11.72 23.39
N TYR A 6 9.22 -11.44 22.20
CA TYR A 6 10.02 -11.21 21.01
C TYR A 6 10.55 -9.78 20.95
N GLN A 7 11.82 -9.62 20.58
CA GLN A 7 12.38 -8.32 20.19
C GLN A 7 11.88 -7.94 18.81
N VAL A 8 11.42 -6.70 18.65
CA VAL A 8 10.96 -6.14 17.38
C VAL A 8 11.86 -4.96 17.05
N VAL A 9 12.44 -4.98 15.85
CA VAL A 9 13.27 -3.90 15.29
C VAL A 9 12.55 -3.36 14.08
N ASP A 10 12.26 -2.07 14.04
CA ASP A 10 11.67 -1.43 12.86
C ASP A 10 12.72 -0.80 11.95
N PHE A 11 12.39 -0.77 10.66
CA PHE A 11 13.20 -0.19 9.60
C PHE A 11 12.25 0.42 8.57
N SER A 12 12.36 1.72 8.36
CA SER A 12 11.51 2.43 7.39
C SER A 12 12.29 3.52 6.65
N MET A 13 11.60 4.22 5.76
CA MET A 13 12.01 5.56 5.37
C MET A 13 11.76 6.55 6.52
N GLN A 14 12.48 7.67 6.52
CA GLN A 14 12.19 8.81 7.39
C GLN A 14 10.90 9.49 6.91
N HIS A 15 10.08 9.97 7.84
CA HIS A 15 8.83 10.66 7.57
C HIS A 15 8.47 11.50 8.80
N ALA A 16 7.84 12.66 8.58
CA ALA A 16 7.45 13.56 9.67
C ALA A 16 6.47 12.92 10.67
N GLU A 17 5.72 11.90 10.22
CA GLU A 17 4.75 11.16 11.02
C GLU A 17 5.28 9.82 11.56
N ASN A 18 6.58 9.53 11.41
CA ASN A 18 7.16 8.35 12.07
C ASN A 18 6.94 8.44 13.58
N LYS A 19 6.59 7.30 14.19
CA LYS A 19 6.65 7.17 15.65
C LYS A 19 8.13 7.11 16.06
N PRO A 20 8.48 7.59 17.28
CA PRO A 20 9.84 7.48 17.78
C PRO A 20 10.34 6.03 17.74
N SER A 21 11.53 5.83 17.18
CA SER A 21 12.16 4.52 17.06
C SER A 21 13.62 4.59 17.53
N PRO A 22 14.08 3.65 18.37
CA PRO A 22 15.49 3.51 18.72
C PRO A 22 16.41 3.29 17.50
N TRP A 23 15.86 2.86 16.36
CA TRP A 23 16.61 2.52 15.16
C TRP A 23 16.45 3.57 14.04
N GLU A 24 15.92 4.76 14.36
CA GLU A 24 15.70 5.85 13.41
C GLU A 24 16.98 6.26 12.66
N SER A 25 18.15 6.12 13.28
CA SER A 25 19.46 6.36 12.64
C SER A 25 19.71 5.45 11.42
N PHE A 26 19.04 4.30 11.35
CA PHE A 26 19.10 3.38 10.23
C PHE A 26 18.04 3.66 9.17
N PHE A 27 17.11 4.59 9.38
CA PHE A 27 16.04 4.83 8.42
C PHE A 27 16.56 5.48 7.15
N VAL A 28 15.98 5.10 6.01
CA VAL A 28 16.36 5.59 4.68
C VAL A 28 15.87 7.03 4.52
N HIS A 29 16.65 7.91 3.90
CA HIS A 29 16.19 9.29 3.67
C HIS A 29 14.92 9.30 2.80
N ASN A 30 13.99 10.19 3.14
CA ASN A 30 12.78 10.35 2.35
C ASN A 30 13.11 11.02 1.00
N VAL A 31 12.76 10.37 -0.09
CA VAL A 31 12.76 10.97 -1.43
C VAL A 31 11.33 11.37 -1.78
N ASP A 32 11.04 12.67 -1.72
CA ASP A 32 9.76 13.18 -2.21
C ASP A 32 9.73 13.12 -3.75
N TYR A 33 9.09 12.08 -4.27
CA TYR A 33 8.90 11.87 -5.71
C TYR A 33 7.84 12.81 -6.33
N HIS A 34 7.16 13.63 -5.52
CA HIS A 34 6.23 14.66 -5.99
C HIS A 34 6.89 16.04 -6.20
N GLN A 35 8.14 16.22 -5.75
CA GLN A 35 8.89 17.46 -5.95
C GLN A 35 9.57 17.55 -7.33
N ASN A 36 9.69 18.77 -7.84
CA ASN A 36 10.32 19.06 -9.13
C ASN A 36 11.85 18.99 -9.02
N HIS A 37 12.40 17.78 -9.08
CA HIS A 37 13.85 17.58 -9.18
C HIS A 37 14.37 18.05 -10.55
N GLY A 38 15.60 18.58 -10.61
CA GLY A 38 16.30 18.81 -11.88
C GLY A 38 16.50 17.51 -12.68
N LEU A 39 16.88 17.60 -13.96
CA LEU A 39 17.02 16.43 -14.86
C LEU A 39 17.89 15.30 -14.28
N THR A 40 19.01 15.65 -13.65
CA THR A 40 19.93 14.68 -12.99
C THR A 40 19.31 14.07 -11.73
N GLY A 41 18.60 14.88 -10.93
CA GLY A 41 17.85 14.41 -9.76
C GLY A 41 16.70 13.47 -10.12
N LYS A 42 15.99 13.73 -11.23
CA LYS A 42 14.95 12.85 -11.77
C LYS A 42 15.49 11.49 -12.20
N LEU A 43 16.67 11.46 -12.84
CA LEU A 43 17.30 10.20 -13.23
C LEU A 43 17.74 9.38 -12.01
N LYS A 44 18.42 10.01 -11.04
CA LYS A 44 18.79 9.37 -9.78
C LYS A 44 17.57 8.83 -9.02
N ALA A 45 16.51 9.64 -8.90
CA ALA A 45 15.26 9.22 -8.30
C ALA A 45 14.64 8.01 -9.01
N GLY A 46 14.69 7.95 -10.35
CA GLY A 46 14.23 6.79 -11.12
C GLY A 46 15.06 5.53 -10.92
N ILE A 47 16.38 5.66 -10.75
CA ILE A 47 17.26 4.52 -10.42
C ILE A 47 16.96 4.04 -9.01
N ASP A 48 16.95 4.95 -8.03
CA ASP A 48 16.70 4.64 -6.62
C ASP A 48 15.29 4.01 -6.44
N PHE A 49 14.32 4.37 -7.28
CA PHE A 49 12.98 3.78 -7.32
C PHE A 49 12.97 2.29 -7.74
N ILE A 50 13.92 1.87 -8.58
CA ILE A 50 14.03 0.49 -9.06
C ILE A 50 14.94 -0.33 -8.13
N TYR A 51 16.05 0.28 -7.71
CA TYR A 51 17.04 -0.29 -6.80
C TYR A 51 17.64 0.82 -5.93
N ASN A 52 17.33 0.80 -4.63
CA ASN A 52 17.89 1.76 -3.68
C ASN A 52 19.11 1.17 -2.96
N ALA A 53 20.30 1.60 -3.36
CA ALA A 53 21.56 1.18 -2.75
C ALA A 53 21.71 1.66 -1.29
N GLU A 54 21.21 2.85 -0.96
CA GLU A 54 21.22 3.37 0.41
C GLU A 54 20.37 2.48 1.32
N ALA A 55 19.16 2.12 0.88
CA ALA A 55 18.27 1.24 1.62
C ALA A 55 18.93 -0.12 1.88
N CYS A 56 19.56 -0.70 0.87
CA CYS A 56 20.29 -1.96 1.01
C CYS A 56 21.46 -1.85 2.01
N SER A 57 22.22 -0.76 1.96
CA SER A 57 23.36 -0.52 2.84
C SER A 57 22.93 -0.32 4.30
N LYS A 58 21.89 0.50 4.52
CA LYS A 58 21.35 0.77 5.86
C LYS A 58 20.72 -0.48 6.47
N LEU A 59 19.95 -1.25 5.69
CA LEU A 59 19.42 -2.53 6.16
C LEU A 59 20.56 -3.49 6.51
N ASN A 60 21.58 -3.64 5.65
CA ASN A 60 22.72 -4.51 5.93
C ASN A 60 23.42 -4.14 7.25
N THR A 61 23.63 -2.84 7.49
CA THR A 61 24.22 -2.34 8.73
C THR A 61 23.35 -2.68 9.94
N LEU A 62 22.03 -2.49 9.83
CA LEU A 62 21.09 -2.85 10.88
C LEU A 62 21.07 -4.35 11.17
N LEU A 63 21.10 -5.19 10.13
CA LEU A 63 21.14 -6.65 10.28
C LEU A 63 22.43 -7.11 10.98
N LEU A 64 23.59 -6.51 10.64
CA LEU A 64 24.85 -6.80 11.33
C LEU A 64 24.81 -6.44 12.82
N ALA A 65 24.15 -5.34 13.16
CA ALA A 65 24.04 -4.85 14.53
C ALA A 65 23.03 -5.64 15.38
N GLN A 66 21.86 -5.97 14.81
CA GLN A 66 20.75 -6.56 15.57
C GLN A 66 20.62 -8.08 15.39
N ARG A 67 21.18 -8.64 14.32
CA ARG A 67 21.19 -10.08 13.99
C ARG A 67 19.81 -10.76 14.14
N PRO A 68 18.75 -10.24 13.48
CA PRO A 68 17.42 -10.81 13.64
C PRO A 68 17.28 -12.17 12.94
N ASP A 69 16.48 -13.07 13.50
CA ASP A 69 16.16 -14.37 12.90
C ASP A 69 15.24 -14.25 11.67
N ILE A 70 14.33 -13.27 11.72
CA ILE A 70 13.27 -13.08 10.72
C ILE A 70 13.24 -11.61 10.29
N VAL A 71 13.12 -11.37 8.99
CA VAL A 71 12.79 -10.06 8.43
C VAL A 71 11.40 -10.15 7.81
N HIS A 72 10.47 -9.37 8.37
CA HIS A 72 9.09 -9.30 7.91
C HIS A 72 8.85 -7.98 7.17
N PHE A 73 8.72 -8.07 5.86
CA PHE A 73 8.53 -6.95 4.96
C PHE A 73 7.06 -6.55 4.84
N HIS A 74 6.84 -5.25 4.72
CA HIS A 74 5.57 -4.62 4.40
C HIS A 74 5.83 -3.46 3.43
N ASN A 75 5.14 -3.43 2.28
CA ASN A 75 5.18 -2.32 1.31
C ASN A 75 6.59 -1.79 0.98
N ILE A 76 7.53 -2.70 0.70
CA ILE A 76 8.94 -2.37 0.39
C ILE A 76 9.15 -1.87 -1.05
N TYR A 77 8.23 -1.08 -1.57
CA TYR A 77 8.28 -0.58 -2.95
C TYR A 77 9.02 0.76 -3.00
N HIS A 78 9.48 1.16 -4.20
CA HIS A 78 10.04 2.49 -4.47
C HIS A 78 11.28 2.85 -3.64
N GLN A 79 11.14 3.49 -2.47
CA GLN A 79 12.29 3.94 -1.68
C GLN A 79 13.04 2.78 -1.03
N LEU A 80 12.35 1.75 -0.56
CA LEU A 80 13.00 0.60 0.08
C LEU A 80 13.46 -0.42 -0.96
N THR A 81 12.62 -0.64 -1.97
CA THR A 81 12.75 -1.64 -3.05
C THR A 81 12.76 -3.11 -2.58
N PRO A 82 12.26 -4.04 -3.41
CA PRO A 82 12.35 -5.48 -3.11
C PRO A 82 13.78 -6.04 -3.04
N ALA A 83 14.80 -5.25 -3.42
CA ALA A 83 16.21 -5.65 -3.30
C ALA A 83 16.62 -5.97 -1.85
N LEU A 84 15.91 -5.40 -0.86
CA LEU A 84 16.10 -5.70 0.56
C LEU A 84 15.87 -7.18 0.90
N ILE A 85 15.03 -7.88 0.14
CA ILE A 85 14.82 -9.32 0.30
C ILE A 85 16.15 -10.05 0.08
N GLY A 86 16.89 -9.70 -0.97
CA GLY A 86 18.20 -10.28 -1.25
C GLY A 86 19.23 -9.98 -0.17
N VAL A 87 19.18 -8.79 0.43
CA VAL A 87 20.06 -8.42 1.57
C VAL A 87 19.78 -9.32 2.77
N ALA A 88 18.52 -9.45 3.18
CA ALA A 88 18.12 -10.30 4.31
C ALA A 88 18.44 -11.78 4.07
N LYS A 89 18.21 -12.30 2.85
CA LYS A 89 18.53 -13.68 2.50
C LYS A 89 20.04 -13.96 2.56
N ARG A 90 20.88 -13.06 2.03
CA ARG A 90 22.34 -13.20 2.09
C ARG A 90 22.87 -13.15 3.51
N PHE A 91 22.22 -12.39 4.39
CA PHE A 91 22.56 -12.36 5.81
C PHE A 91 22.20 -13.68 6.52
N GLY A 92 21.20 -14.42 6.01
CA GLY A 92 20.74 -15.68 6.56
C GLY A 92 19.40 -15.62 7.29
N CYS A 93 18.71 -14.47 7.30
CA CYS A 93 17.39 -14.34 7.91
C CYS A 93 16.34 -15.16 7.14
N LYS A 94 15.31 -15.62 7.85
CA LYS A 94 14.05 -16.01 7.21
C LYS A 94 13.32 -14.76 6.72
N THR A 95 12.78 -14.80 5.51
CA THR A 95 12.10 -13.64 4.92
C THR A 95 10.62 -13.88 4.70
N VAL A 96 9.82 -12.97 5.24
CA VAL A 96 8.35 -12.99 5.12
C VAL A 96 7.90 -11.67 4.53
N LEU A 97 6.91 -11.67 3.64
CA LEU A 97 6.26 -10.46 3.14
C LEU A 97 4.75 -10.58 3.35
N THR A 98 4.13 -9.60 4.01
CA THR A 98 2.66 -9.48 3.95
C THR A 98 2.29 -8.61 2.75
N ALA A 99 1.52 -9.18 1.82
CA ALA A 99 0.99 -8.47 0.68
C ALA A 99 -0.24 -7.65 1.11
N HIS A 100 -0.09 -6.33 1.18
CA HIS A 100 -1.20 -5.41 1.48
C HIS A 100 -1.95 -4.96 0.22
N ASP A 101 -1.35 -5.17 -0.94
CA ASP A 101 -1.84 -4.72 -2.24
C ASP A 101 -1.38 -5.69 -3.36
N TYR A 102 -1.76 -5.37 -4.60
CA TYR A 102 -1.47 -6.21 -5.76
C TYR A 102 -0.17 -5.82 -6.49
N LYS A 103 0.76 -5.07 -5.88
CA LYS A 103 1.98 -4.59 -6.57
C LYS A 103 2.81 -5.68 -7.22
N ILE A 104 2.90 -6.84 -6.58
CA ILE A 104 3.62 -8.02 -7.09
C ILE A 104 3.08 -8.44 -8.48
N VAL A 105 1.78 -8.23 -8.71
CA VAL A 105 1.05 -8.65 -9.90
C VAL A 105 0.86 -7.49 -10.88
N CYS A 106 0.46 -6.33 -10.37
CA CYS A 106 0.04 -5.16 -11.11
C CYS A 106 0.93 -3.96 -10.73
N PRO A 107 1.68 -3.37 -11.68
CA PRO A 107 2.56 -2.25 -11.39
C PRO A 107 1.85 -1.04 -10.74
N SER A 108 0.55 -0.87 -10.99
CA SER A 108 -0.30 0.20 -10.44
C SER A 108 -1.06 -0.18 -9.18
N TYR A 109 -0.73 -1.30 -8.51
CA TYR A 109 -1.28 -1.72 -7.21
C TYR A 109 -2.74 -2.20 -7.17
N THR A 110 -3.58 -1.74 -8.10
CA THR A 110 -5.04 -1.84 -7.94
C THR A 110 -5.70 -3.02 -8.62
N MET A 111 -5.12 -3.55 -9.71
CA MET A 111 -5.82 -4.47 -10.62
C MET A 111 -7.21 -3.94 -11.06
N LEU A 112 -7.34 -2.62 -11.17
CA LEU A 112 -8.55 -1.94 -11.61
C LEU A 112 -8.19 -0.94 -12.71
N ARG A 113 -9.00 -0.90 -13.76
CA ARG A 113 -8.93 0.08 -14.84
C ARG A 113 -10.35 0.44 -15.25
N ASP A 114 -10.64 1.73 -15.49
CA ASP A 114 -11.92 2.20 -16.01
C ASP A 114 -13.17 1.54 -15.37
N GLY A 115 -13.16 1.37 -14.05
CA GLY A 115 -14.26 0.80 -13.28
C GLY A 115 -14.43 -0.72 -13.35
N HIS A 116 -13.53 -1.45 -14.00
CA HIS A 116 -13.56 -2.91 -14.08
C HIS A 116 -12.27 -3.56 -13.54
N VAL A 117 -12.37 -4.83 -13.17
CA VAL A 117 -11.22 -5.68 -12.80
C VAL A 117 -10.33 -5.87 -14.03
N CYS A 118 -9.03 -5.62 -13.87
CA CYS A 118 -8.04 -5.64 -14.94
C CYS A 118 -6.93 -6.65 -14.65
N ASP A 119 -6.83 -7.65 -15.53
CA ASP A 119 -5.85 -8.75 -15.44
C ASP A 119 -4.72 -8.62 -16.47
N ASP A 120 -4.69 -7.56 -17.28
CA ASP A 120 -3.80 -7.44 -18.45
C ASP A 120 -2.30 -7.56 -18.12
N CYS A 121 -1.88 -7.12 -16.93
CA CYS A 121 -0.48 -7.25 -16.47
C CYS A 121 -0.16 -8.63 -15.88
N LEU A 122 -1.20 -9.36 -15.46
CA LEU A 122 -1.09 -10.71 -14.91
C LEU A 122 -1.06 -11.75 -16.03
N THR A 123 -1.98 -11.65 -17.00
CA THR A 123 -2.09 -12.59 -18.13
C THR A 123 -1.16 -12.25 -19.28
N GLY A 124 -0.81 -10.97 -19.44
CA GLY A 124 0.07 -10.47 -20.48
C GLY A 124 1.38 -9.93 -19.94
N SER A 125 1.67 -8.68 -20.28
CA SER A 125 2.92 -8.01 -19.98
C SER A 125 2.74 -6.87 -18.98
N VAL A 126 3.72 -6.68 -18.10
CA VAL A 126 3.75 -5.53 -17.16
C VAL A 126 3.87 -4.18 -17.88
N SER A 127 4.24 -4.17 -19.16
CA SER A 127 4.17 -2.98 -20.03
C SER A 127 2.76 -2.48 -20.30
N ASN A 128 1.72 -3.29 -20.03
CA ASN A 128 0.34 -2.84 -20.15
C ASN A 128 0.05 -1.67 -19.20
N ALA A 129 0.70 -1.60 -18.03
CA ALA A 129 0.58 -0.46 -17.14
C ALA A 129 1.04 0.86 -17.80
N PHE A 130 2.15 0.82 -18.56
CA PHE A 130 2.60 1.94 -19.39
C PHE A 130 1.63 2.23 -20.54
N ARG A 131 1.24 1.21 -21.31
CA ARG A 131 0.33 1.33 -22.46
C ARG A 131 -0.98 2.04 -22.08
N HIS A 132 -1.53 1.70 -20.92
CA HIS A 132 -2.79 2.25 -20.42
C HIS A 132 -2.61 3.47 -19.52
N ARG A 133 -1.38 3.96 -19.31
CA ARG A 133 -1.07 5.10 -18.45
C ARG A 133 -1.68 4.98 -17.05
N CYS A 134 -1.55 3.80 -16.44
CA CYS A 134 -2.28 3.43 -15.22
C CYS A 134 -1.94 4.32 -14.00
N GLN A 135 -0.87 5.10 -14.03
CA GLN A 135 -0.56 6.07 -12.98
C GLN A 135 -1.17 7.44 -13.29
N GLN A 136 -2.48 7.57 -13.07
CA GLN A 136 -3.21 8.84 -13.22
C GLN A 136 -3.07 9.50 -14.61
N GLY A 137 -2.88 8.71 -15.67
CA GLY A 137 -2.67 9.23 -17.02
C GLY A 137 -1.24 9.73 -17.30
N ASP A 138 -0.35 9.72 -16.31
CA ASP A 138 1.04 10.14 -16.45
C ASP A 138 1.87 9.04 -17.12
N THR A 139 2.30 9.32 -18.35
CA THR A 139 3.10 8.41 -19.18
C THR A 139 4.44 8.08 -18.55
N PHE A 140 5.14 9.06 -17.96
CA PHE A 140 6.48 8.85 -17.39
C PHE A 140 6.41 8.01 -16.12
N LYS A 141 5.48 8.33 -15.21
CA LYS A 141 5.30 7.51 -13.99
C LYS A 141 4.84 6.09 -14.32
N SER A 142 3.96 5.94 -15.30
CA SER A 142 3.51 4.61 -15.74
C SER A 142 4.63 3.80 -16.37
N LEU A 143 5.55 4.45 -17.11
CA LEU A 143 6.75 3.81 -17.65
C LEU A 143 7.66 3.32 -16.51
N LEU A 144 7.91 4.18 -15.52
CA LEU A 144 8.78 3.85 -14.39
C LEU A 144 8.25 2.65 -13.60
N LEU A 145 6.93 2.57 -13.37
CA LEU A 145 6.29 1.40 -12.74
C LEU A 145 6.46 0.12 -13.58
N SER A 146 6.32 0.21 -14.90
CA SER A 146 6.55 -0.94 -15.78
C SER A 146 8.01 -1.40 -15.77
N LEU A 147 8.97 -0.46 -15.78
CA LEU A 147 10.41 -0.76 -15.70
C LEU A 147 10.77 -1.42 -14.37
N GLU A 148 10.27 -0.88 -13.25
CA GLU A 148 10.40 -1.50 -11.93
C GLU A 148 9.88 -2.94 -11.96
N ALA A 149 8.68 -3.17 -12.49
CA ALA A 149 8.09 -4.50 -12.56
C ALA A 149 8.88 -5.48 -13.44
N TYR A 150 9.46 -5.01 -14.56
CA TYR A 150 10.37 -5.82 -15.37
C TYR A 150 11.64 -6.16 -14.61
N TRP A 151 12.24 -5.18 -13.94
CA TRP A 151 13.41 -5.41 -13.10
C TRP A 151 13.12 -6.45 -12.02
N GLN A 152 11.99 -6.35 -11.31
CA GLN A 152 11.62 -7.34 -10.29
C GLN A 152 11.37 -8.73 -10.87
N LYS A 153 10.81 -8.80 -12.09
CA LYS A 153 10.69 -10.07 -12.83
C LYS A 153 12.05 -10.64 -13.21
N PHE A 154 13.05 -9.81 -13.51
CA PHE A 154 14.40 -10.27 -13.82
C PHE A 154 15.19 -10.67 -12.56
N ALA A 155 15.19 -9.81 -11.54
CA ALA A 155 15.92 -10.00 -10.29
C ALA A 155 15.33 -11.10 -9.39
N GLN A 156 14.10 -11.54 -9.66
CA GLN A 156 13.42 -12.62 -8.92
C GLN A 156 13.31 -12.37 -7.40
N ASN A 157 13.32 -11.11 -6.97
CA ASN A 157 13.36 -10.75 -5.55
C ASN A 157 12.22 -11.38 -4.73
N TYR A 158 10.98 -11.32 -5.24
CA TYR A 158 9.84 -11.93 -4.56
C TYR A 158 9.89 -13.46 -4.52
N ALA A 159 10.52 -14.10 -5.52
CA ALA A 159 10.64 -15.56 -5.54
C ALA A 159 11.63 -16.07 -4.48
N MET A 160 12.49 -15.21 -3.93
CA MET A 160 13.42 -15.57 -2.85
C MET A 160 12.78 -15.61 -1.45
N LEU A 161 11.55 -15.10 -1.31
CA LEU A 161 10.84 -15.08 -0.03
C LEU A 161 10.59 -16.49 0.49
N ASP A 162 10.82 -16.71 1.78
CA ASP A 162 10.47 -17.99 2.43
C ASP A 162 8.96 -18.14 2.61
N CYS A 163 8.23 -17.03 2.75
CA CYS A 163 6.77 -17.02 2.82
C CYS A 163 6.19 -15.65 2.39
N ILE A 164 5.05 -15.69 1.70
CA ILE A 164 4.19 -14.53 1.48
C ILE A 164 2.88 -14.73 2.25
N ILE A 165 2.48 -13.73 3.02
CA ILE A 165 1.19 -13.71 3.70
C ILE A 165 0.20 -12.90 2.86
N ALA A 166 -0.91 -13.52 2.48
CA ALA A 166 -2.03 -12.86 1.82
C ALA A 166 -3.19 -12.66 2.82
N PRO A 167 -3.87 -11.50 2.81
CA PRO A 167 -4.99 -11.19 3.71
C PRO A 167 -6.30 -11.88 3.30
N SER A 168 -6.33 -12.56 2.16
CA SER A 168 -7.50 -13.29 1.66
C SER A 168 -7.10 -14.38 0.69
N GLU A 169 -7.98 -15.39 0.55
CA GLU A 169 -7.77 -16.47 -0.41
C GLU A 169 -7.79 -15.98 -1.86
N PHE A 170 -8.60 -14.95 -2.15
CA PHE A 170 -8.62 -14.31 -3.46
C PHE A 170 -7.25 -13.70 -3.81
N MET A 171 -6.63 -12.99 -2.87
CA MET A 171 -5.29 -12.43 -3.09
C MET A 171 -4.25 -13.55 -3.22
N ARG A 172 -4.31 -14.59 -2.38
CA ARG A 172 -3.42 -15.77 -2.49
C ARG A 172 -3.47 -16.39 -3.88
N GLN A 173 -4.66 -16.69 -4.40
CA GLN A 173 -4.83 -17.27 -5.74
C GLN A 173 -4.30 -16.34 -6.83
N THR A 174 -4.54 -15.04 -6.70
CA THR A 174 -4.04 -14.03 -7.64
C THR A 174 -2.51 -13.96 -7.65
N LEU A 175 -1.88 -14.02 -6.48
CA LEU A 175 -0.42 -14.03 -6.36
C LEU A 175 0.18 -15.34 -6.91
N LEU A 176 -0.45 -16.49 -6.68
CA LEU A 176 0.00 -17.79 -7.20
C LEU A 176 0.01 -17.83 -8.73
N ARG A 177 -0.89 -17.11 -9.42
CA ARG A 177 -0.84 -16.96 -10.88
C ARG A 177 0.45 -16.29 -11.36
N LYS A 178 1.07 -15.43 -10.53
CA LYS A 178 2.34 -14.75 -10.83
C LYS A 178 3.56 -15.48 -10.29
N LEU A 179 3.44 -16.10 -9.11
CA LEU A 179 4.52 -16.77 -8.38
C LEU A 179 4.09 -18.20 -8.03
N PRO A 180 3.96 -19.12 -9.02
CA PRO A 180 3.36 -20.44 -8.82
C PRO A 180 4.18 -21.38 -7.93
N ARG A 181 5.45 -21.05 -7.68
CA ARG A 181 6.36 -21.85 -6.84
C ARG A 181 6.58 -21.25 -5.45
N SER A 182 6.05 -20.06 -5.18
CA SER A 182 6.24 -19.40 -3.89
C SER A 182 5.29 -19.99 -2.84
N ARG A 183 5.75 -20.07 -1.61
CA ARG A 183 4.90 -20.39 -0.46
C ARG A 183 4.04 -19.17 -0.13
N ILE A 184 2.72 -19.29 -0.27
CA ILE A 184 1.77 -18.22 0.04
C ILE A 184 0.71 -18.75 1.00
N GLU A 185 0.66 -18.16 2.20
CA GLU A 185 -0.27 -18.51 3.28
C GLU A 185 -1.33 -17.42 3.42
N THR A 186 -2.56 -17.83 3.74
CA THR A 186 -3.67 -16.89 3.97
C THR A 186 -3.79 -16.58 5.46
N ILE A 187 -3.59 -15.33 5.86
CA ILE A 187 -3.85 -14.84 7.22
C ILE A 187 -4.71 -13.58 7.09
N VAL A 188 -5.99 -13.69 7.45
CA VAL A 188 -6.93 -12.58 7.36
C VAL A 188 -6.58 -11.46 8.34
N ASN A 189 -6.83 -10.22 7.93
CA ASN A 189 -6.64 -9.07 8.81
C ASN A 189 -7.60 -9.16 10.01
N GLY A 190 -7.06 -8.98 11.21
CA GLY A 190 -7.83 -8.93 12.45
C GLY A 190 -8.26 -7.52 12.83
N ILE A 191 -9.16 -7.45 13.80
CA ILE A 191 -9.50 -6.24 14.54
C ILE A 191 -9.24 -6.47 16.04
N ASP A 192 -8.99 -5.40 16.79
CA ASP A 192 -8.94 -5.49 18.24
C ASP A 192 -10.36 -5.62 18.81
N ALA A 193 -10.74 -6.86 19.11
CA ALA A 193 -12.05 -7.17 19.68
C ALA A 193 -12.25 -6.57 21.08
N SER A 194 -11.18 -6.29 21.83
CA SER A 194 -11.27 -5.69 23.16
C SER A 194 -11.59 -4.19 23.11
N ALA A 195 -11.19 -3.52 22.04
CA ALA A 195 -11.48 -2.11 21.78
C ALA A 195 -12.76 -1.90 20.97
N THR A 196 -13.37 -2.97 20.44
CA THR A 196 -14.57 -2.89 19.59
C THR A 196 -15.80 -3.31 20.38
N ILE A 197 -16.53 -2.33 20.90
CA ILE A 197 -17.79 -2.54 21.61
C ILE A 197 -18.94 -2.48 20.59
N PRO A 198 -19.74 -3.54 20.42
CA PRO A 198 -20.94 -3.48 19.59
C PRO A 198 -21.89 -2.40 20.11
N GLY A 199 -22.48 -1.60 19.22
CA GLY A 199 -23.52 -0.65 19.60
C GLY A 199 -24.80 -1.37 20.02
N ASP A 200 -25.54 -0.79 20.97
CA ASP A 200 -26.79 -1.35 21.48
C ASP A 200 -27.97 -1.17 20.52
N THR A 201 -27.85 -0.26 19.55
CA THR A 201 -28.91 0.05 18.58
C THR A 201 -28.36 0.17 17.16
N ALA A 202 -29.18 -0.23 16.18
CA ALA A 202 -28.94 0.13 14.79
C ALA A 202 -29.24 1.62 14.59
N GLY A 203 -28.36 2.34 13.88
CA GLY A 203 -28.63 3.73 13.52
C GLY A 203 -29.58 3.84 12.33
N ASP A 204 -30.32 4.95 12.23
CA ASP A 204 -31.22 5.26 11.10
C ASP A 204 -30.45 5.84 9.90
N TYR A 205 -29.33 5.22 9.53
CA TYR A 205 -28.48 5.67 8.41
C TYR A 205 -27.60 4.55 7.86
N PHE A 206 -27.25 4.66 6.59
CA PHE A 206 -26.13 3.94 6.01
C PHE A 206 -24.82 4.66 6.33
N LEU A 207 -23.76 3.89 6.64
CA LEU A 207 -22.45 4.41 6.97
C LEU A 207 -21.39 3.87 6.01
N TYR A 208 -20.61 4.78 5.44
CA TYR A 208 -19.36 4.48 4.79
C TYR A 208 -18.22 5.10 5.60
N ILE A 209 -17.24 4.28 5.98
CA ILE A 209 -15.99 4.73 6.60
C ILE A 209 -14.83 4.24 5.74
N GLY A 210 -13.98 5.15 5.27
CA GLY A 210 -12.78 4.80 4.53
C GLY A 210 -12.24 5.92 3.66
N ARG A 211 -11.08 5.68 3.05
CA ARG A 211 -10.45 6.64 2.12
C ARG A 211 -11.40 6.98 0.97
N LEU A 212 -11.50 8.25 0.60
CA LEU A 212 -12.35 8.71 -0.52
C LEU A 212 -11.57 8.63 -1.83
N SER A 213 -11.54 7.43 -2.41
CA SER A 213 -10.80 7.11 -3.63
C SER A 213 -11.63 6.24 -4.58
N ARG A 214 -11.23 6.19 -5.85
CA ARG A 214 -12.03 5.57 -6.93
C ARG A 214 -12.28 4.08 -6.67
N GLU A 215 -11.26 3.37 -6.23
CA GLU A 215 -11.30 1.93 -5.93
C GLU A 215 -12.20 1.60 -4.73
N LYS A 216 -12.57 2.59 -3.92
CA LYS A 216 -13.46 2.40 -2.78
C LYS A 216 -14.95 2.55 -3.13
N GLY A 217 -15.27 2.90 -4.37
CA GLY A 217 -16.65 2.87 -4.87
C GLY A 217 -17.58 3.92 -4.28
N VAL A 218 -17.06 5.00 -3.68
CA VAL A 218 -17.87 6.07 -3.06
C VAL A 218 -18.86 6.68 -4.07
N ALA A 219 -18.45 6.84 -5.33
CA ALA A 219 -19.32 7.31 -6.39
C ALA A 219 -20.46 6.33 -6.69
N THR A 220 -20.18 5.02 -6.71
CA THR A 220 -21.19 3.97 -6.87
C THR A 220 -22.21 4.02 -5.72
N LEU A 221 -21.73 4.21 -4.49
CA LEU A 221 -22.59 4.34 -3.31
C LEU A 221 -23.51 5.58 -3.40
N ALA A 222 -22.98 6.72 -3.83
CA ALA A 222 -23.78 7.93 -4.05
C ALA A 222 -24.85 7.74 -5.14
N LEU A 223 -24.51 7.06 -6.25
CA LEU A 223 -25.47 6.73 -7.31
C LEU A 223 -26.54 5.74 -6.83
N ALA A 224 -26.18 4.78 -5.97
CA ALA A 224 -27.14 3.86 -5.38
C ALA A 224 -28.14 4.60 -4.47
N GLN A 225 -27.65 5.52 -3.63
CA GLN A 225 -28.47 6.37 -2.77
C GLN A 225 -29.53 7.15 -3.56
N GLN A 226 -29.16 7.73 -4.72
CA GLN A 226 -30.08 8.48 -5.58
C GLN A 226 -31.21 7.61 -6.17
N LYS A 227 -30.99 6.30 -6.28
CA LYS A 227 -31.96 5.35 -6.84
C LYS A 227 -32.88 4.74 -5.78
N MET A 228 -32.67 5.03 -4.49
CA MET A 228 -33.47 4.47 -3.42
C MET A 228 -34.89 5.04 -3.43
N GLN A 229 -35.89 4.15 -3.38
CA GLN A 229 -37.30 4.53 -3.29
C GLN A 229 -37.67 4.99 -1.88
N GLN A 230 -37.06 4.40 -0.86
CA GLN A 230 -37.22 4.77 0.56
C GLN A 230 -35.91 5.42 1.04
N PRO A 231 -35.81 6.76 1.06
CA PRO A 231 -34.56 7.43 1.37
C PRO A 231 -34.20 7.28 2.86
N MET A 232 -33.06 6.64 3.14
CA MET A 232 -32.40 6.62 4.45
C MET A 232 -31.12 7.44 4.37
N PRO A 233 -30.75 8.26 5.38
CA PRO A 233 -29.53 9.06 5.34
C PRO A 233 -28.27 8.24 5.07
N LEU A 234 -27.35 8.77 4.26
CA LEU A 234 -26.03 8.18 4.02
C LEU A 234 -24.95 9.08 4.62
N LYS A 235 -24.22 8.56 5.62
CA LYS A 235 -23.07 9.23 6.24
C LYS A 235 -21.78 8.69 5.63
N ILE A 236 -20.91 9.60 5.18
CA ILE A 236 -19.60 9.28 4.61
C ILE A 236 -18.52 9.92 5.48
N VAL A 237 -17.64 9.09 6.04
CA VAL A 237 -16.55 9.51 6.92
C VAL A 237 -15.23 9.05 6.31
N GLY A 238 -14.37 10.02 6.04
CA GLY A 238 -13.04 9.77 5.51
C GLY A 238 -12.54 10.93 4.67
N ASP A 239 -11.28 10.82 4.24
CA ASP A 239 -10.62 11.81 3.40
C ASP A 239 -9.97 11.10 2.20
N GLY A 240 -9.64 11.84 1.15
CA GLY A 240 -8.95 11.34 -0.01
C GLY A 240 -9.14 12.19 -1.26
N PRO A 241 -8.57 11.76 -2.40
CA PRO A 241 -8.61 12.53 -3.65
C PRO A 241 -10.02 12.91 -4.14
N LEU A 242 -11.06 12.19 -3.72
CA LEU A 242 -12.45 12.48 -4.09
C LEU A 242 -13.20 13.35 -3.09
N ALA A 243 -12.60 13.76 -1.96
CA ALA A 243 -13.29 14.53 -0.93
C ALA A 243 -14.00 15.79 -1.48
N THR A 244 -13.31 16.54 -2.34
CA THR A 244 -13.85 17.76 -2.98
C THR A 244 -14.93 17.48 -4.04
N THR A 245 -14.89 16.32 -4.69
CA THR A 245 -15.87 15.94 -5.74
C THR A 245 -17.11 15.28 -5.15
N CYS A 246 -16.97 14.61 -4.01
CA CYS A 246 -18.07 13.99 -3.28
C CYS A 246 -18.89 15.03 -2.50
N ALA A 247 -18.27 16.10 -1.98
CA ALA A 247 -18.99 17.12 -1.20
C ALA A 247 -20.17 17.79 -1.95
N PRO A 248 -20.06 18.17 -3.25
CA PRO A 248 -21.19 18.73 -4.00
C PRO A 248 -22.27 17.70 -4.37
N ALA A 249 -21.88 16.45 -4.67
CA ALA A 249 -22.81 15.40 -5.09
C ALA A 249 -23.62 14.79 -3.94
N LEU A 250 -23.13 14.92 -2.70
CA LEU A 250 -23.78 14.45 -1.46
C LEU A 250 -24.52 15.57 -0.72
N ALA A 251 -24.49 16.80 -1.21
CA ALA A 251 -25.18 17.96 -0.63
C ALA A 251 -26.71 17.93 -0.80
N VAL A 252 -27.29 16.87 -1.38
CA VAL A 252 -28.74 16.78 -1.60
C VAL A 252 -29.40 15.99 -0.48
N ARG A 253 -30.04 16.77 0.42
CA ARG A 253 -30.95 16.40 1.53
C ARG A 253 -30.30 15.64 2.70
N ASN A 254 -30.07 16.40 3.77
CA ASN A 254 -29.69 15.99 5.14
C ASN A 254 -28.26 15.46 5.32
N PHE A 255 -27.27 16.20 4.82
CA PHE A 255 -25.87 15.99 5.17
C PHE A 255 -25.49 16.81 6.40
N SER A 256 -25.30 16.16 7.55
CA SER A 256 -24.51 16.71 8.66
C SER A 256 -23.06 16.28 8.44
N ALA A 257 -22.32 17.03 7.62
CA ALA A 257 -20.87 16.86 7.48
C ALA A 257 -20.22 17.17 8.83
N ILE A 258 -19.82 16.15 9.58
CA ILE A 258 -18.73 16.30 10.55
C ILE A 258 -17.43 16.09 9.75
N CYS A 259 -17.01 17.13 9.04
CA CYS A 259 -15.61 17.23 8.62
C CYS A 259 -14.80 17.43 9.90
N ALA A 260 -14.15 16.38 10.38
CA ALA A 260 -13.18 16.48 11.46
C ALA A 260 -11.90 17.19 10.94
N THR A 261 -12.00 18.50 10.77
CA THR A 261 -10.84 19.40 10.78
C THR A 261 -10.77 20.10 12.13
N GLU A 262 -10.68 19.33 13.21
CA GLU A 262 -10.10 19.86 14.44
C GLU A 262 -8.59 19.66 14.36
N LYS A 263 -7.93 20.69 13.84
CA LYS A 263 -6.55 20.99 14.24
C LYS A 263 -6.57 21.00 15.78
N ARG A 264 -5.89 20.04 16.40
CA ARG A 264 -5.45 20.16 17.79
C ARG A 264 -4.57 21.41 17.90
N SER A 265 -5.22 22.53 18.17
CA SER A 265 -4.62 23.67 18.86
C SER A 265 -5.16 23.60 20.27
N THR A 266 -4.34 23.13 21.20
CA THR A 266 -4.47 23.41 22.63
C THR A 266 -3.12 23.16 23.29
N ARG A 267 -2.47 24.30 23.57
CA ARG A 267 -1.54 24.63 24.68
C ARG A 267 -0.38 23.70 25.00
#